data_AF-A0A803QWQ7-F1
#
_entry.id   AF-A0A803QWQ7-F1
#
_cell.length_a   1.000
_cell.length_b   1.000
_cell.length_c   1.000
_cell.angle_alpha   90.00
_cell.angle_beta   90.00
_cell.angle_gamma   90.00
#
_symmetry.space_group_name_H-M   'P 1'
#
loop_
_entity.id
_entity.type
_entity.pdbx_description
1 polymer ?
#
loop_
_entity_poly.entity_id
_entity_poly.type
_entity_poly.pdbx_seq_one_letter_code
_entity_poly.pdbx_strand_id
1 'polypeptide(L)' 'MRFREALSWMKDHKWHHVVLATNCLTVVQVLRSSSRMIFTFGQVINNCKQLLCDLRNIAIFFVK' A
#
# COMPACT_ATOMS: atom_id res chain seq x y z
N MET A 1 6.88 -1.96 -8.17
CA MET A 1 6.42 -1.05 -9.24
C MET A 1 4.90 -1.08 -9.38
N ARG A 2 4.29 -2.23 -9.75
CA ARG A 2 2.83 -2.40 -9.92
C ARG A 2 1.95 -1.93 -8.74
N PHE A 3 2.41 -2.16 -7.50
CA PHE A 3 1.67 -1.75 -6.29
C PHE A 3 1.53 -0.22 -6.15
N ARG A 4 2.58 0.53 -6.49
CA ARG A 4 2.56 2.00 -6.45
C ARG A 4 1.63 2.57 -7.52
N GLU A 5 1.65 1.98 -8.71
CA GLU A 5 0.78 2.39 -9.81
C GLU A 5 -0.70 2.16 -9.48
N ALA A 6 -1.04 1.00 -8.91
CA ALA A 6 -2.40 0.75 -8.43
C ALA A 6 -2.84 1.79 -7.39
N LEU A 7 -1.97 2.13 -6.43
CA LEU A 7 -2.25 3.17 -5.44
C LEU A 7 -2.43 4.56 -6.06
N SER A 8 -1.58 4.93 -7.01
CA SER A 8 -1.68 6.21 -7.71
C SER A 8 -2.98 6.29 -8.52
N TRP A 9 -3.35 5.21 -9.19
CA TRP A 9 -4.59 5.12 -9.95
C TRP A 9 -5.82 5.26 -9.04
N MET A 10 -5.82 4.61 -7.88
CA MET A 10 -6.91 4.75 -6.89
C MET A 10 -7.00 6.17 -6.29
N LYS A 11 -5.86 6.82 -6.09
CA LYS A 11 -5.81 8.23 -5.65
C LYS A 11 -6.40 9.17 -6.70
N ASP A 12 -6.06 8.99 -7.97
CA ASP A 12 -6.60 9.83 -9.06
C ASP A 12 -8.13 9.68 -9.20
N HIS A 13 -8.67 8.50 -8.89
CA HIS A 13 -10.12 8.24 -8.91
C HIS A 13 -10.84 8.66 -7.62
N LYS A 14 -10.13 9.20 -6.62
CA LYS A 14 -10.67 9.67 -5.33
C LYS A 14 -11.52 8.63 -4.59
N TRP A 15 -11.12 7.35 -4.65
CA TRP A 15 -11.85 6.31 -3.94
C TRP A 15 -11.63 6.44 -2.43
N HIS A 16 -12.73 6.35 -1.68
CA HIS A 16 -12.73 6.50 -0.21
C HIS A 16 -13.00 5.20 0.55
N HIS A 17 -13.25 4.09 -0.16
CA HIS A 17 -13.41 2.76 0.44
C HIS A 17 -12.80 1.75 -0.50
N VAL A 18 -11.53 1.42 -0.26
CA VAL A 18 -10.77 0.52 -1.14
C VAL A 18 -10.35 -0.69 -0.35
N VAL A 19 -10.68 -1.86 -0.89
CA VAL A 19 -10.15 -3.14 -0.44
C VAL A 19 -9.02 -3.54 -1.38
N LEU A 20 -7.80 -3.60 -0.85
CA LEU A 20 -6.61 -3.95 -1.60
C LEU A 20 -6.16 -5.37 -1.24
N ALA A 21 -6.35 -6.30 -2.16
CA ALA A 21 -5.90 -7.68 -2.04
C ALA A 21 -4.56 -7.86 -2.78
N THR A 22 -3.56 -8.43 -2.10
CA THR A 22 -2.25 -8.72 -2.72
C THR A 22 -1.72 -10.07 -2.28
N ASN A 23 -1.07 -10.80 -3.19
CA ASN A 23 -0.36 -12.04 -2.90
C ASN A 23 1.08 -11.82 -2.39
N CYS A 24 1.45 -10.55 -2.16
CA CYS A 24 2.75 -10.21 -1.62
C CYS A 24 2.65 -10.03 -0.09
N LEU A 25 2.96 -11.10 0.64
CA LEU A 25 2.93 -11.10 2.11
C LEU A 25 3.80 -9.97 2.70
N THR A 26 4.98 -9.73 2.12
CA THR A 26 5.88 -8.65 2.52
C THR A 26 5.21 -7.28 2.45
N VAL A 27 4.43 -7.00 1.40
CA VAL A 27 3.70 -5.74 1.26
C VAL A 27 2.63 -5.62 2.34
N VAL A 28 1.84 -6.67 2.58
CA VAL A 28 0.81 -6.65 3.64
C VAL A 28 1.43 -6.43 5.02
N GLN A 29 2.49 -7.16 5.35
CA GLN A 29 3.17 -7.04 6.64
C GLN A 29 3.77 -5.65 6.85
N VAL A 30 4.44 -5.12 5.83
CA VAL A 30 5.09 -3.81 5.91
C VAL A 30 4.08 -2.67 6.01
N LEU A 31 2.93 -2.77 5.33
CA LEU A 31 1.87 -1.77 5.39
C LEU A 31 1.09 -1.81 6.71
N ARG A 32 0.87 -3.01 7.26
CA ARG A 32 0.26 -3.18 8.59
C ARG A 32 1.20 -2.80 9.73
N SER A 33 2.51 -2.88 9.50
CA SER A 33 3.52 -2.54 10.51
C SER A 33 3.85 -1.06 10.51
N SER A 34 3.80 -0.43 11.69
CA SER A 34 4.25 0.94 11.92
C SER A 34 5.78 1.11 11.79
N SER A 35 6.52 0.01 11.66
CA SER A 35 7.99 0.02 11.63
C SER A 35 8.53 0.54 10.28
N ARG A 36 9.51 1.44 10.35
CA ARG A 36 10.29 1.87 9.17
C ARG A 36 11.25 0.75 8.79
N MET A 37 10.85 -0.06 7.83
CA MET A 37 11.67 -1.17 7.36
C MET A 37 12.72 -0.67 6.37
N ILE A 38 14.00 -0.94 6.67
CA ILE A 38 15.18 -0.45 5.95
C ILE A 38 15.56 -1.39 4.79
N PHE A 39 14.58 -1.89 4.03
CA PHE A 39 14.90 -2.65 2.81
C PHE A 39 15.37 -1.70 1.70
N THR A 40 16.14 -2.20 0.73
CA THR A 40 16.49 -1.48 -0.52
C THR A 40 15.26 -1.03 -1.33
N PHE A 41 14.09 -1.61 -1.07
CA PHE A 41 12.78 -1.15 -1.57
C PHE A 41 12.07 -0.13 -0.64
N GLY A 42 12.74 0.33 0.41
CA GLY A 42 12.17 1.16 1.48
C GLY A 42 11.59 2.47 0.98
N GLN A 43 12.20 3.13 -0.02
CA GLN A 43 11.61 4.32 -0.65
C GLN A 43 10.29 4.02 -1.37
N VAL A 44 10.21 2.90 -2.09
CA VAL A 44 8.98 2.51 -2.82
C VAL A 44 7.87 2.22 -1.82
N ILE A 45 8.17 1.47 -0.77
CA ILE A 45 7.25 1.19 0.33
C ILE A 45 6.81 2.47 1.03
N ASN A 46 7.74 3.38 1.32
CA ASN A 46 7.43 4.63 2.03
C ASN A 46 6.51 5.52 1.19
N ASN A 47 6.75 5.61 -0.11
CA ASN A 47 5.84 6.27 -1.05
C ASN A 47 4.46 5.60 -1.06
N CYS A 48 4.39 4.27 -1.00
CA CYS A 48 3.12 3.56 -0.91
C CYS A 48 2.40 3.81 0.42
N LYS A 49 3.13 3.88 1.55
CA LYS A 49 2.57 4.26 2.85
C LYS A 49 2.01 5.68 2.83
N GLN A 50 2.72 6.63 2.23
CA GLN A 50 2.22 8.00 2.06
C GLN A 50 0.95 8.04 1.20
N LEU A 51 0.93 7.33 0.07
CA LEU A 51 -0.27 7.21 -0.77
C LEU A 51 -1.46 6.58 -0.02
N LEU A 52 -1.20 5.59 0.84
CA LEU A 52 -2.23 4.97 1.68
C LEU A 52 -2.72 5.92 2.78
N CYS A 53 -1.87 6.78 3.35
CA CYS A 53 -2.30 7.80 4.31
C CYS A 53 -3.23 8.84 3.66
N ASP A 54 -3.00 9.18 2.39
CA ASP A 54 -3.89 10.06 1.63
C ASP A 54 -5.26 9.43 1.34
N LEU A 55 -5.31 8.10 1.22
CA LEU A 55 -6.52 7.33 0.94
C LEU A 55 -7.22 6.95 2.25
N ARG A 56 -8.31 7.66 2.59
CA ARG A 56 -9.12 7.35 3.78
C ARG A 56 -9.79 5.97 3.62
N ASN A 57 -9.82 5.19 4.71
CA ASN A 57 -10.49 3.89 4.84
C ASN A 57 -10.05 2.80 3.82
N ILE A 58 -8.78 2.42 3.88
CA ILE A 58 -8.28 1.26 3.13
C ILE A 58 -8.19 0.01 4.01
N ALA A 59 -8.72 -1.10 3.52
CA ALA A 59 -8.50 -2.42 4.07
C ALA A 59 -7.53 -3.21 3.17
N ILE A 60 -6.51 -3.82 3.77
CA ILE A 60 -5.46 -4.55 3.03
C ILE A 60 -5.50 -6.01 3.44
N PHE A 61 -5.63 -6.90 2.45
CA PHE A 61 -5.72 -8.34 2.64
C PHE A 61 -4.63 -9.08 1.87
N PHE A 62 -4.12 -10.14 2.49
CA PHE A 62 -3.30 -11.12 1.79
C PHE A 62 -4.21 -12.15 1.13
N VAL A 63 -4.03 -12.40 -0.16
CA VAL A 63 -4.72 -13.47 -0.90
C VAL A 63 -3.69 -14.48 -1.41
N LYS A 64 -4.01 -15.76 -1.27
CA LYS A 64 -3.11 -16.87 -1.61
C LYS A 64 -3.10 -17.15 -3.11
#